data_AF-A0A815ZN86-F1
#
_entry.id   AF-A0A815ZN86-F1
#
_cell.length_a   1.000
_cell.length_b   1.000
_cell.length_c   1.000
_cell.angle_alpha   90.00
_cell.angle_beta   90.00
_cell.angle_gamma   90.00
#
_symmetry.space_group_name_H-M   'P 1'
#
loop_
_entity.id
_entity.type
_entity.pdbx_description
1 polymer ?
#
loop_
_entity_poly.entity_id
_entity_poly.type
_entity_poly.pdbx_seq_one_letter_code
_entity_poly.pdbx_strand_id
1 'polypeptide(L)'
;MADNETENSTYSYDYDDEEVIIPPAKVQFWTYLVFEISSLFCNLYLLCYLTFNQHLRSQLQNHVVMILLFLCLIILVVDNSFYLDGFRIGHGNSFPFSIEVCLLWWIIDYGLQ
;
A
#
# COMPACT_ATOMS: atom_id res chain seq x y z
N MET A 1 -67.33 4.64 -2.71
CA MET A 1 -66.36 3.79 -2.00
C MET A 1 -65.17 3.68 -2.94
N ALA A 2 -64.39 4.75 -3.08
CA ALA A 2 -63.41 5.28 -2.14
C ALA A 2 -62.19 4.34 -2.00
N ASP A 3 -61.15 4.70 -2.75
CA ASP A 3 -59.72 4.76 -2.38
C ASP A 3 -58.91 3.47 -2.23
N ASN A 4 -57.90 3.26 -3.11
CA ASN A 4 -56.48 3.40 -2.73
C ASN A 4 -55.56 2.95 -3.89
N GLU A 5 -55.07 3.94 -4.64
CA GLU A 5 -53.79 3.84 -5.34
C GLU A 5 -52.69 3.90 -4.28
N THR A 6 -52.21 2.75 -3.83
CA THR A 6 -50.99 2.72 -3.01
C THR A 6 -49.81 2.83 -3.96
N GLU A 7 -49.39 4.08 -4.19
CA GLU A 7 -48.08 4.43 -4.74
C GLU A 7 -47.01 3.72 -3.92
N ASN A 8 -46.45 2.63 -4.45
CA ASN A 8 -45.27 2.02 -3.87
C ASN A 8 -44.07 2.84 -4.35
N SER A 9 -43.86 3.99 -3.72
CA SER A 9 -42.69 4.84 -3.91
C SER A 9 -41.45 4.07 -3.40
N THR A 10 -40.88 3.24 -4.26
CA THR A 10 -39.52 2.74 -4.10
C THR A 10 -38.60 3.94 -4.24
N TYR A 11 -38.20 4.52 -3.10
CA TYR A 11 -37.08 5.45 -3.05
C TYR A 11 -35.84 4.70 -3.54
N SER A 12 -35.51 4.81 -4.82
CA SER A 12 -34.18 4.43 -5.31
C SER A 12 -33.23 5.49 -4.78
N TYR A 13 -32.34 5.08 -3.88
CA TYR A 13 -31.16 5.87 -3.58
C TYR A 13 -30.35 5.94 -4.88
N ASP A 14 -30.45 7.08 -5.54
CA ASP A 14 -29.58 7.48 -6.64
C ASP A 14 -28.21 7.75 -6.00
N TYR A 15 -27.43 6.67 -5.83
CA TYR A 15 -26.00 6.84 -5.67
C TYR A 15 -25.55 7.38 -7.02
N ASP A 16 -25.31 8.68 -7.09
CA ASP A 16 -24.43 9.24 -8.10
C ASP A 16 -23.13 8.42 -8.03
N ASP A 17 -23.04 7.41 -8.88
CA ASP A 17 -21.81 6.75 -9.24
C ASP A 17 -20.94 7.85 -9.85
N GLU A 18 -20.22 8.59 -9.00
CA GLU A 18 -18.90 9.06 -9.38
C GLU A 18 -18.15 7.79 -9.77
N GLU A 19 -18.24 7.40 -11.04
CA GLU A 19 -17.54 6.29 -11.63
C GLU A 19 -16.06 6.59 -11.42
N VAL A 20 -15.52 6.17 -10.27
CA VAL A 20 -14.09 6.17 -10.03
C VAL A 20 -13.57 5.22 -11.09
N ILE A 21 -12.98 5.79 -12.15
CA ILE A 21 -12.36 5.06 -13.24
C ILE A 21 -11.14 4.37 -12.63
N ILE A 22 -11.37 3.24 -11.97
CA ILE A 22 -10.34 2.40 -11.39
C ILE A 22 -9.63 1.75 -12.59
N PRO A 23 -8.35 2.06 -12.85
CA PRO A 23 -7.66 1.50 -13.99
C PRO A 23 -7.64 -0.02 -13.91
N PRO A 24 -7.65 -0.75 -15.04
CA PRO A 24 -7.66 -2.21 -15.03
C PRO A 24 -6.50 -2.77 -14.18
N ALA A 25 -6.71 -3.86 -13.44
CA ALA A 25 -5.72 -4.43 -12.52
C ALA A 25 -4.33 -4.66 -13.15
N LYS A 26 -4.27 -4.98 -14.46
CA LYS A 26 -3.02 -5.10 -15.20
C LYS A 26 -2.26 -3.78 -15.29
N VAL A 27 -2.95 -2.67 -15.53
CA VAL A 27 -2.35 -1.33 -15.61
C VAL A 27 -1.83 -0.93 -14.24
N GLN A 28 -2.63 -1.14 -13.18
CA GLN A 28 -2.21 -0.89 -11.81
C GLN A 28 -0.94 -1.67 -11.45
N PHE A 29 -0.91 -2.97 -11.73
CA PHE A 29 0.25 -3.82 -11.50
C PHE A 29 1.52 -3.27 -12.15
N TRP A 30 1.47 -2.92 -13.44
CA TRP A 30 2.64 -2.41 -14.16
C TRP A 30 3.09 -1.05 -13.65
N THR A 31 2.15 -0.15 -13.33
CA THR A 31 2.48 1.15 -12.77
C THR A 31 3.15 0.99 -11.40
N TYR A 32 2.58 0.20 -10.50
CA TYR A 32 3.17 -0.09 -9.19
C TYR A 32 4.56 -0.71 -9.32
N LEU A 33 4.75 -1.69 -10.20
CA LEU A 33 6.02 -2.38 -10.40
C LEU A 33 7.14 -1.43 -10.86
N VAL A 34 6.86 -0.51 -11.79
CA VAL A 34 7.88 0.46 -12.27
C VAL A 34 8.27 1.44 -11.17
N PHE A 35 7.30 1.93 -10.39
CA PHE A 35 7.58 2.82 -9.27
C PHE A 35 8.33 2.11 -8.15
N GLU A 36 7.98 0.86 -7.87
CA GLU A 36 8.65 0.05 -6.87
C GLU A 36 10.12 -0.20 -7.23
N ILE A 37 10.41 -0.67 -8.46
CA ILE A 37 11.79 -0.89 -8.90
C ILE A 37 12.62 0.40 -8.79
N SER A 38 12.03 1.53 -9.20
CA SER A 38 12.70 2.83 -9.12
C SER A 38 12.98 3.26 -7.67
N SER A 39 12.00 3.06 -6.78
CA SER A 39 12.12 3.38 -5.36
C SER A 39 13.12 2.47 -4.63
N LEU A 40 13.13 1.17 -4.94
CA LEU A 40 14.09 0.21 -4.41
C LEU A 40 15.51 0.56 -4.82
N PHE A 41 15.72 0.89 -6.10
CA PHE A 41 17.03 1.30 -6.59
C PHE A 41 17.52 2.57 -5.89
N CYS A 42 16.65 3.56 -5.73
CA CYS A 42 16.98 4.80 -5.01
C CYS A 42 17.34 4.54 -3.54
N ASN A 43 16.54 3.75 -2.82
CA ASN A 43 16.80 3.40 -1.42
C ASN A 43 18.11 2.63 -1.25
N LEU A 44 18.35 1.62 -2.09
CA LEU A 44 19.60 0.84 -2.07
C LEU A 44 20.82 1.72 -2.38
N TYR A 45 20.71 2.59 -3.37
CA TYR A 45 21.79 3.52 -3.71
C TYR A 45 22.11 4.44 -2.54
N LEU A 46 21.09 5.03 -1.92
CA LEU A 46 21.26 5.97 -0.81
C LEU A 46 21.81 5.28 0.45
N LEU A 47 21.37 4.06 0.73
CA LEU A 47 21.88 3.23 1.82
C LEU A 47 23.35 2.82 1.57
N CYS A 48 23.70 2.41 0.35
CA CYS A 48 25.09 2.13 -0.03
C CYS A 48 25.95 3.39 0.11
N TYR A 49 25.50 4.53 -0.43
CA TYR A 49 26.22 5.79 -0.36
C TYR A 49 26.52 6.22 1.09
N LEU A 50 25.55 6.10 1.99
CA LEU A 50 25.73 6.38 3.41
C LEU A 50 26.64 5.36 4.12
N THR A 51 26.56 4.08 3.73
CA THR A 51 27.37 3.01 4.34
C THR A 51 28.85 3.10 3.96
N PHE A 52 29.14 3.46 2.70
CA PHE A 52 30.51 3.59 2.19
C PHE A 52 31.17 4.93 2.59
N ASN A 53 30.41 5.99 2.83
CA ASN A 53 30.96 7.25 3.31
C ASN A 53 31.25 7.22 4.82
N GLN A 54 32.47 6.79 5.18
CA GLN A 54 32.97 6.81 6.56
C GLN A 54 32.83 8.18 7.26
N HIS A 55 32.96 9.28 6.51
CA HIS A 55 32.86 10.64 7.07
C HIS A 55 31.46 10.96 7.61
N LEU A 56 30.40 10.39 7.02
CA LEU A 56 29.03 10.57 7.51
C LEU A 56 28.71 9.65 8.70
N ARG A 57 29.36 8.49 8.84
CA ARG A 57 29.07 7.52 9.91
C ARG A 57 29.39 8.02 11.33
N SER A 58 30.19 9.08 11.48
CA SER A 58 30.58 9.62 12.78
C SER A 58 29.50 10.45 13.48
N GLN A 59 28.40 10.79 12.80
CA GLN A 59 27.30 11.56 13.37
C GLN A 59 26.14 10.61 13.74
N LEU A 60 25.69 10.67 14.99
CA LEU A 60 24.59 9.83 15.52
C LEU A 60 23.32 9.94 14.67
N GLN A 61 23.06 11.13 14.11
CA GLN A 61 21.94 11.39 13.20
C GLN A 61 21.96 10.50 11.95
N ASN A 62 23.15 10.25 11.39
CA ASN A 62 23.28 9.42 10.19
C ASN A 62 23.04 7.93 10.48
N HIS A 63 23.26 7.48 11.72
CA HIS A 63 22.89 6.14 12.15
C HIS A 63 21.37 5.95 12.20
N VAL A 64 20.64 6.96 12.70
CA VAL A 64 19.17 6.93 12.71
C VAL A 64 18.62 6.96 11.28
N VAL A 65 19.21 7.76 10.39
CA VAL A 65 18.82 7.79 8.97
C VAL A 65 19.07 6.44 8.29
N MET A 66 20.19 5.77 8.56
CA MET A 66 20.44 4.43 8.02
C MET A 66 19.42 3.39 8.52
N ILE A 67 19.03 3.44 9.80
CA ILE A 67 18.01 2.54 10.36
C ILE A 67 16.65 2.82 9.73
N LEU A 68 16.28 4.10 9.58
CA LEU A 68 15.02 4.49 8.93
C LEU A 68 14.98 4.05 7.47
N LEU A 69 16.06 4.26 6.70
CA LEU A 69 16.13 3.79 5.30
C LEU A 69 16.03 2.28 5.19
N PHE A 70 16.65 1.55 6.12
CA PHE A 70 16.56 0.10 6.16
C PHE A 70 15.13 -0.37 6.49
N LEU A 71 14.47 0.28 7.45
CA LEU A 71 13.08 -0.01 7.81
C LEU A 71 12.13 0.33 6.66
N CYS A 72 12.32 1.47 5.99
CA CYS A 72 11.60 1.83 4.78
C CYS A 72 11.79 0.78 3.68
N LEU A 73 13.00 0.25 3.49
CA LEU A 73 13.25 -0.81 2.50
C LEU A 73 12.48 -2.08 2.84
N ILE A 74 12.46 -2.49 4.12
CA ILE A 74 11.68 -3.65 4.56
C ILE A 74 10.19 -3.42 4.29
N ILE A 75 9.64 -2.27 4.68
CA ILE A 75 8.24 -1.95 4.43
C ILE A 75 7.97 -2.00 2.94
N LEU A 76 8.80 -1.33 2.12
CA LEU A 76 8.59 -1.24 0.68
C LEU A 76 8.59 -2.62 0.00
N VAL A 77 9.49 -3.51 0.40
CA VAL A 77 9.55 -4.88 -0.15
C VAL A 77 8.36 -5.71 0.31
N VAL A 78 8.02 -5.65 1.60
CA VAL A 78 6.97 -6.47 2.20
C VAL A 78 5.59 -6.04 1.71
N ASP A 79 5.30 -4.74 1.79
CA ASP A 79 3.99 -4.16 1.45
C ASP A 79 3.70 -4.29 -0.05
N ASN A 80 4.66 -3.89 -0.90
CA ASN A 80 4.47 -4.01 -2.34
C ASN A 80 4.37 -5.46 -2.80
N SER A 81 5.09 -6.39 -2.17
CA SER A 81 4.93 -7.83 -2.46
C SER A 81 3.50 -8.29 -2.19
N PHE A 82 2.85 -7.78 -1.13
CA PHE A 82 1.45 -8.09 -0.85
C PHE A 82 0.49 -7.44 -1.85
N TYR A 83 0.69 -6.18 -2.20
CA TYR A 83 -0.11 -5.52 -3.23
C TYR A 83 -0.01 -6.25 -4.59
N LEU A 84 1.20 -6.61 -5.01
CA LEU A 84 1.43 -7.35 -6.25
C LEU A 84 0.79 -8.73 -6.24
N ASP A 85 0.82 -9.44 -5.11
CA ASP A 85 0.14 -10.73 -4.97
C ASP A 85 -1.39 -10.58 -5.03
N GLY A 86 -1.94 -9.54 -4.39
CA GLY A 86 -3.35 -9.19 -4.45
C GLY A 86 -3.83 -8.85 -5.87
N PHE A 87 -3.01 -8.12 -6.64
CA PHE A 87 -3.28 -7.84 -8.05
C PHE A 87 -3.21 -9.09 -8.95
N ARG A 88 -2.37 -10.08 -8.59
CA ARG A 88 -2.22 -11.32 -9.35
C ARG A 88 -3.42 -12.26 -9.20
N ILE A 89 -4.01 -12.33 -8.00
CA ILE A 89 -5.07 -13.31 -7.67
C ILE A 89 -6.47 -12.71 -7.78
N GLY A 90 -6.57 -11.38 -7.77
CA GLY A 90 -7.85 -10.68 -7.91
C GLY A 90 -8.65 -10.70 -6.62
N HIS A 91 -8.09 -10.13 -5.55
CA HIS A 91 -8.68 -9.99 -4.20
C HIS A 91 -8.59 -11.21 -3.27
N GLY A 92 -7.70 -12.16 -3.54
CA GLY A 92 -7.33 -13.21 -2.59
C GLY A 92 -5.87 -13.11 -2.19
N ASN A 93 -5.54 -13.19 -0.91
CA ASN A 93 -4.15 -13.26 -0.45
C ASN A 93 -3.62 -14.70 -0.67
N SER A 94 -2.50 -14.89 -1.38
CA SER A 94 -1.88 -16.24 -1.49
C SER A 94 -1.42 -16.78 -0.14
N PHE A 95 -1.03 -15.87 0.75
CA PHE A 95 -0.43 -16.22 2.02
C PHE A 95 -1.51 -16.24 3.12
N PRO A 96 -1.66 -17.34 3.86
CA PRO A 96 -2.45 -17.34 5.09
C PRO A 96 -1.67 -16.54 6.13
N PHE A 97 -1.85 -15.23 6.15
CA PHE A 97 -1.38 -14.43 7.27
C PHE A 97 -2.21 -14.78 8.49
N SER A 98 -1.54 -15.26 9.54
CA SER A 98 -2.13 -15.35 10.86
C SER A 98 -2.68 -13.99 11.26
N ILE A 99 -3.87 -13.97 11.87
CA ILE A 99 -4.58 -12.74 12.26
C ILE A 99 -3.68 -11.77 13.03
N GLU A 100 -2.79 -12.30 13.88
CA GLU A 100 -1.83 -11.49 14.65
C GLU A 100 -0.85 -10.71 13.78
N VAL A 101 -0.36 -11.29 12.68
CA VAL A 101 0.58 -10.62 11.78
C VAL A 101 -0.13 -9.50 11.01
N CYS A 102 -1.39 -9.72 10.62
CA CYS A 102 -2.20 -8.69 9.99
C CYS A 102 -2.46 -7.50 10.94
N LEU A 103 -2.83 -7.77 12.20
CA LEU A 103 -3.03 -6.73 13.21
C LEU A 103 -1.74 -5.98 13.55
N LEU A 104 -0.62 -6.70 13.64
CA LEU A 104 0.69 -6.08 13.86
C LEU A 104 1.06 -5.18 12.68
N TRP A 105 0.83 -5.64 11.44
CA TRP A 105 1.04 -4.84 10.24
C TRP A 105 0.17 -3.58 10.23
N TRP A 106 -1.11 -3.72 10.59
CA TRP A 106 -2.05 -2.61 10.66
C TRP A 106 -1.62 -1.55 11.68
N ILE A 107 -1.07 -1.98 12.83
CA ILE A 107 -0.51 -1.06 13.83
C ILE A 107 0.74 -0.35 13.30
N ILE A 108 1.58 -1.05 12.53
CA ILE A 108 2.78 -0.42 11.92
C ILE A 108 2.36 0.62 10.88
N ASP A 109 1.40 0.28 10.03
CA ASP A 109 0.97 1.12 8.91
C ASP A 109 0.16 2.35 9.38
N TYR A 110 -0.85 2.13 10.23
CA TYR A 110 -1.72 3.22 10.73
C TYR A 110 -1.19 3.91 11.98
N GLY A 111 -0.36 3.24 12.78
CA GLY A 111 0.15 3.79 14.04
C GLY A 111 1.34 4.74 13.87
N LEU A 112 1.96 4.78 12.68
CA LEU A 112 3.06 5.70 12.34
C LEU A 112 2.63 6.89 11.48
N GLN A 113 1.34 7.04 11.19
CA GLN A 113 0.76 8.17 10.45
C GLN A 113 0.35 9.31 11.39
#